data_AF-A0A7K0TEC4-F1
#
_entry.id   AF-A0A7K0TEC4-F1
#
_cell.length_a   1.000
_cell.length_b   1.000
_cell.length_c   1.000
_cell.angle_alpha   90.00
_cell.angle_beta   90.00
_cell.angle_gamma   90.00
#
_symmetry.space_group_name_H-M   'P 1'
#
loop_
_entity.id
_entity.type
_entity.pdbx_description
1 polymer ?
#
loop_
_entity_poly.entity_id
_entity_poly.type
_entity_poly.pdbx_seq_one_letter_code
_entity_poly.pdbx_strand_id
1 'polypeptide(L)'
;MQKRWIVYLASAILLLASFSSIASAAVKTGAACTTLNATEIASGYIYTCIKSGKRLVWGKRIKVVVAKPTPTPTPTPPVAISEPIGAVGGSPTTPISGAPCQNMGARVNNSTGFLECRYVAGNALKFFQVSSQPEYSYVNTSPRSFETCRIRDYSNLVASNSRPLPTAGKLKVALVPIDFSDYPAGVSPHAENLAEIKVIKDWFNQFSNGKLQLEIITYNSWIRAPKTSQNYNWGHSGVSNATTLTNDQLVQDQMTAANPYFDFSNLNVVFFKYPKNVTTIESGIMTTVTVNTSQGVLHPFAVSQGYMVEKQGGPTWAYWIHELLHPLGLQGHAPGNGWPFSIMSTQSGAALNITTWDQLLLNWLDARQVYCDDVATLKESEVTLRSVDSNLDGVKSIMIKTSSHQMIVIESRRKDFWSSAASTLSTREFIDGFYGVMVYTVDADVQNDRSQESGGDSGNDPKYPKFAYFQKISDSHTSDFDRVGQWKYVMYEGENIVVNGVKISLVKSGDFDTVKLEKTSS
;
A
#
# COMPACT_ATOMS: atom_id res chain seq x y z
N MET A 1 12.72 8.50 83.32
CA MET A 1 12.78 7.18 83.98
C MET A 1 12.00 6.23 83.08
N GLN A 2 12.44 5.08 82.56
CA GLN A 2 13.58 4.18 82.82
C GLN A 2 14.20 3.73 81.50
N LYS A 3 15.51 3.42 81.53
CA LYS A 3 16.29 2.72 80.50
C LYS A 3 16.17 1.20 80.70
N ARG A 4 16.24 0.42 79.60
CA ARG A 4 17.11 -0.78 79.36
C ARG A 4 16.57 -1.59 78.15
N TRP A 5 17.20 -1.48 76.98
CA TRP A 5 18.29 -2.32 76.42
C TRP A 5 17.87 -3.78 76.12
N ILE A 6 17.98 -4.22 74.85
CA ILE A 6 18.57 -5.49 74.35
C ILE A 6 18.46 -5.52 72.80
N VAL A 7 19.57 -5.31 72.08
CA VAL A 7 20.40 -6.28 71.31
C VAL A 7 19.89 -6.59 69.89
N TYR A 8 20.80 -6.33 68.95
CA TYR A 8 20.77 -6.61 67.51
C TYR A 8 20.65 -8.11 67.19
N LEU A 9 19.88 -8.44 66.15
CA LEU A 9 20.18 -9.57 65.28
C LEU A 9 19.78 -9.25 63.84
N ALA A 10 20.81 -9.08 63.01
CA ALA A 10 20.69 -8.93 61.57
C ALA A 10 20.23 -10.26 60.96
N SER A 11 19.29 -10.20 60.02
CA SER A 11 18.96 -11.31 59.13
C SER A 11 18.72 -10.73 57.74
N ALA A 12 19.81 -10.56 57.00
CA ALA A 12 19.78 -10.23 55.59
C ALA A 12 19.39 -11.50 54.81
N ILE A 13 18.13 -11.60 54.39
CA ILE A 13 17.68 -12.61 53.44
C ILE A 13 18.03 -12.10 52.04
N LEU A 14 19.12 -12.63 51.48
CA LEU A 14 19.53 -12.45 50.10
C LEU A 14 18.58 -13.24 49.20
N LEU A 15 17.55 -12.60 48.64
CA LEU A 15 16.73 -13.18 47.57
C LEU A 15 17.54 -13.16 46.26
N LEU A 16 18.27 -14.24 46.02
CA LEU A 16 18.79 -14.61 44.71
C LEU A 16 17.59 -14.87 43.78
N ALA A 17 17.17 -13.85 43.04
CA ALA A 17 16.31 -14.02 41.88
C ALA A 17 17.13 -14.71 40.77
N SER A 18 17.09 -16.05 40.76
CA SER A 18 17.54 -16.83 39.62
C SER A 18 16.64 -16.50 38.43
N PHE A 19 17.16 -15.71 37.49
CA PHE A 19 16.62 -15.58 36.15
C PHE A 19 16.76 -16.92 35.44
N SER A 20 15.75 -17.78 35.59
CA SER A 20 15.57 -18.90 34.69
C SER A 20 15.13 -18.34 33.34
N SER A 21 16.05 -18.34 32.37
CA SER A 21 15.71 -18.23 30.97
C SER A 21 14.71 -19.34 30.63
N ILE A 22 13.44 -18.97 30.42
CA ILE A 22 12.45 -19.89 29.88
C ILE A 22 12.88 -20.16 28.45
N ALA A 23 13.60 -21.26 28.24
CA ALA A 23 13.83 -21.79 26.91
C ALA A 23 12.45 -22.06 26.29
N SER A 24 12.06 -21.27 25.28
CA SER A 24 10.84 -21.51 24.51
C SER A 24 10.97 -22.90 23.88
N ALA A 25 10.10 -23.83 24.29
CA ALA A 25 10.12 -25.19 23.80
C ALA A 25 9.88 -25.19 22.29
N ALA A 26 10.75 -25.87 21.52
CA ALA A 26 10.62 -25.98 20.07
C ALA A 26 9.22 -26.46 19.66
N VAL A 27 8.59 -25.76 18.71
CA VAL A 27 7.26 -26.05 18.18
C VAL A 27 7.22 -27.43 17.54
N LYS A 28 6.37 -28.31 18.08
CA LYS A 28 6.13 -29.64 17.56
C LYS A 28 4.70 -30.07 17.88
N THR A 29 4.12 -30.93 17.04
CA THR A 29 2.77 -31.48 17.25
C THR A 29 2.63 -32.05 18.67
N GLY A 30 1.61 -31.61 19.40
CA GLY A 30 1.33 -32.03 20.78
C GLY A 30 2.05 -31.24 21.88
N ALA A 31 2.98 -30.34 21.56
CA ALA A 31 3.58 -29.43 22.54
C ALA A 31 2.58 -28.35 22.98
N ALA A 32 2.71 -27.86 24.21
CA ALA A 32 1.81 -26.85 24.77
C ALA A 32 1.93 -25.53 24.01
N CYS A 33 0.78 -24.87 23.82
CA CYS A 33 0.69 -23.51 23.29
C CYS A 33 -0.22 -22.69 24.20
N THR A 34 -0.01 -21.38 24.26
CA THR A 34 -0.67 -20.49 25.23
C THR A 34 -1.98 -19.91 24.70
N THR A 35 -2.13 -19.81 23.38
CA THR A 35 -3.20 -19.06 22.74
C THR A 35 -3.91 -19.93 21.71
N LEU A 36 -5.18 -20.27 21.95
CA LEU A 36 -5.99 -21.06 21.02
C LEU A 36 -6.02 -20.36 19.65
N ASN A 37 -5.83 -21.15 18.58
CA ASN A 37 -5.75 -20.71 17.18
C ASN A 37 -4.52 -19.87 16.80
N ALA A 38 -3.53 -19.67 17.68
CA ALA A 38 -2.24 -19.13 17.25
C ALA A 38 -1.58 -20.04 16.22
N THR A 39 -0.86 -19.47 15.27
CA THR A 39 -0.10 -20.20 14.25
C THR A 39 1.39 -19.91 14.36
N GLU A 40 2.22 -20.91 14.10
CA GLU A 40 3.67 -20.77 14.10
C GLU A 40 4.29 -21.61 12.99
N ILE A 41 5.31 -21.08 12.33
CA ILE A 41 6.03 -21.76 11.24
C ILE A 41 7.34 -22.28 11.80
N ALA A 42 7.52 -23.59 11.77
CA ALA A 42 8.77 -24.23 12.17
C ALA A 42 9.12 -25.38 11.23
N SER A 43 10.39 -25.42 10.81
CA SER A 43 10.95 -26.48 9.95
C SER A 43 10.17 -26.73 8.65
N GLY A 44 9.59 -25.69 8.03
CA GLY A 44 8.85 -25.80 6.77
C GLY A 44 7.40 -26.30 6.92
N TYR A 45 6.85 -26.26 8.14
CA TYR A 45 5.46 -26.59 8.43
C TYR A 45 4.78 -25.49 9.24
N ILE A 46 3.48 -25.31 9.02
CA ILE A 46 2.61 -24.48 9.86
C ILE A 46 2.00 -25.37 10.94
N TYR A 47 2.05 -24.91 12.18
CA TYR A 47 1.38 -25.48 13.33
C TYR A 47 0.25 -24.53 13.77
N THR A 48 -0.91 -25.08 14.13
CA THR A 48 -2.03 -24.30 14.68
C THR A 48 -2.31 -24.78 16.10
N CYS A 49 -2.37 -23.88 17.07
CA CYS A 49 -2.71 -24.22 18.44
C CYS A 49 -4.19 -24.64 18.54
N ILE A 50 -4.45 -25.89 18.88
CA ILE A 50 -5.79 -26.48 18.96
C ILE A 50 -6.10 -26.96 20.39
N LYS A 51 -7.39 -27.10 20.69
CA LYS A 51 -7.85 -27.71 21.94
C LYS A 51 -7.75 -29.24 21.84
N SER A 52 -7.01 -29.85 22.76
CA SER A 52 -6.96 -31.30 22.94
C SER A 52 -7.32 -31.64 24.39
N GLY A 53 -8.56 -32.08 24.61
CA GLY A 53 -9.13 -32.23 25.95
C GLY A 53 -9.21 -30.90 26.71
N LYS A 54 -8.59 -30.84 27.89
CA LYS A 54 -8.55 -29.63 28.76
C LYS A 54 -7.33 -28.72 28.51
N ARG A 55 -6.46 -29.06 27.54
CA ARG A 55 -5.20 -28.34 27.27
C ARG A 55 -5.16 -27.79 25.84
N LEU A 56 -4.34 -26.76 25.64
CA LEU A 56 -4.00 -26.21 24.34
C LEU A 56 -2.68 -26.80 23.86
N VAL A 57 -2.67 -27.37 22.66
CA VAL A 57 -1.49 -27.99 22.07
C VAL A 57 -1.35 -27.65 20.58
N TRP A 58 -0.14 -27.63 20.07
CA TRP A 58 0.11 -27.51 18.64
C TRP A 58 -0.49 -28.70 17.88
N GLY A 59 -1.41 -28.41 16.95
CA GLY A 59 -2.11 -29.39 16.12
C GLY A 59 -1.21 -30.04 15.07
N LYS A 60 -1.80 -30.89 14.23
CA LYS A 60 -1.08 -31.56 13.14
C LYS A 60 -0.44 -30.52 12.22
N ARG A 61 0.87 -30.70 11.98
CA ARG A 61 1.67 -29.86 11.08
C ARG A 61 1.16 -29.94 9.64
N ILE A 62 1.05 -28.79 8.97
CA ILE A 62 0.68 -28.68 7.55
C ILE A 62 1.94 -28.28 6.79
N LYS A 63 2.34 -29.06 5.77
CA LYS A 63 3.55 -28.77 4.99
C LYS A 63 3.35 -27.48 4.21
N VAL A 64 4.30 -26.56 4.29
CA VAL A 64 4.33 -25.40 3.41
C VAL A 64 4.69 -25.89 2.02
N VAL A 65 3.73 -25.86 1.10
CA VAL A 65 3.96 -26.23 -0.31
C VAL A 65 4.57 -25.03 -1.01
N VAL A 66 5.89 -24.98 -1.04
CA VAL A 66 6.63 -24.11 -1.98
C VAL A 66 6.54 -24.78 -3.35
N ALA A 67 6.05 -24.06 -4.35
CA ALA A 67 6.04 -24.53 -5.73
C ALA A 67 7.47 -24.90 -6.16
N LYS A 68 7.64 -26.12 -6.67
CA LYS A 68 8.94 -26.66 -7.10
C LYS A 68 9.38 -25.95 -8.39
N PRO A 69 10.60 -25.41 -8.48
CA PRO A 69 11.13 -24.91 -9.75
C PRO A 69 11.28 -26.06 -10.77
N THR A 70 10.85 -25.78 -12.00
CA THR A 70 10.96 -26.67 -13.18
C THR A 70 12.42 -27.00 -13.48
N PRO A 71 12.78 -28.27 -13.79
CA PRO A 71 14.16 -28.64 -14.09
C PRO A 71 14.60 -28.14 -15.47
N THR A 72 15.70 -27.39 -15.50
CA THR A 72 16.47 -27.02 -16.70
C THR A 72 17.15 -28.26 -17.32
N PRO A 73 17.22 -28.39 -18.66
CA PRO A 73 17.81 -29.55 -19.33
C PRO A 73 19.33 -29.70 -19.06
N THR A 74 19.74 -30.96 -18.89
CA THR A 74 21.13 -31.40 -18.66
C THR A 74 22.05 -31.11 -19.86
N PRO A 75 23.24 -30.51 -19.67
CA PRO A 75 24.22 -30.34 -20.73
C PRO A 75 25.01 -31.64 -21.00
N THR A 76 25.20 -31.93 -22.29
CA THR A 76 26.04 -33.00 -22.84
C THR A 76 27.53 -32.80 -22.48
N PRO A 77 28.33 -33.86 -22.26
CA PRO A 77 29.75 -33.72 -21.89
C PRO A 77 30.58 -33.11 -23.04
N PRO A 78 31.58 -32.26 -22.75
CA PRO A 78 32.46 -31.72 -23.78
C PRO A 78 33.51 -32.75 -24.21
N VAL A 79 33.67 -32.91 -25.53
CA VAL A 79 34.80 -33.56 -26.17
C VAL A 79 36.04 -32.66 -25.98
N ALA A 80 37.13 -33.25 -25.53
CA ALA A 80 38.41 -32.58 -25.31
C ALA A 80 39.02 -32.10 -26.63
N ILE A 81 39.34 -30.81 -26.72
CA ILE A 81 40.29 -30.26 -27.67
C ILE A 81 41.18 -29.24 -26.93
N SER A 82 42.47 -29.39 -27.18
CA SER A 82 43.64 -28.76 -26.57
C SER A 82 43.65 -27.23 -26.54
N GLU A 83 44.25 -26.72 -25.46
CA GLU A 83 44.86 -25.39 -25.25
C GLU A 83 45.63 -24.84 -26.48
N PRO A 84 45.76 -23.49 -26.63
CA PRO A 84 46.69 -22.74 -25.76
C PRO A 84 46.26 -21.33 -25.30
N ILE A 85 46.71 -21.04 -24.08
CA ILE A 85 47.37 -19.82 -23.57
C ILE A 85 46.59 -18.49 -23.66
N GLY A 86 46.19 -18.01 -22.47
CA GLY A 86 45.76 -16.63 -22.22
C GLY A 86 45.25 -16.42 -20.82
N ALA A 87 46.07 -16.70 -19.80
CA ALA A 87 45.75 -16.43 -18.41
C ALA A 87 45.67 -14.92 -18.14
N VAL A 88 44.51 -14.45 -17.63
CA VAL A 88 44.48 -13.42 -16.59
C VAL A 88 43.61 -13.94 -15.47
N GLY A 89 44.27 -14.43 -14.43
CA GLY A 89 43.64 -14.82 -13.18
C GLY A 89 43.10 -13.59 -12.46
N GLY A 90 41.79 -13.57 -12.25
CA GLY A 90 41.14 -12.76 -11.22
C GLY A 90 40.23 -13.69 -10.44
N SER A 91 40.46 -13.81 -9.14
CA SER A 91 39.46 -14.37 -8.21
C SER A 91 38.13 -13.64 -8.45
N PRO A 92 36.95 -14.29 -8.40
CA PRO A 92 35.68 -13.58 -8.53
C PRO A 92 35.55 -12.62 -7.35
N THR A 93 35.97 -11.37 -7.55
CA THR A 93 35.81 -10.29 -6.59
C THR A 93 34.32 -10.15 -6.34
N THR A 94 33.92 -10.30 -5.08
CA THR A 94 32.55 -10.00 -4.66
C THR A 94 32.20 -8.59 -5.16
N PRO A 95 31.10 -8.40 -5.89
CA PRO A 95 30.72 -7.09 -6.39
C PRO A 95 30.67 -6.06 -5.26
N ILE A 96 30.89 -4.79 -5.59
CA ILE A 96 30.77 -3.66 -4.67
C ILE A 96 29.71 -2.69 -5.18
N SER A 97 29.20 -1.82 -4.30
CA SER A 97 28.29 -0.74 -4.71
C SER A 97 28.96 0.15 -5.78
N GLY A 98 28.20 0.51 -6.80
CA GLY A 98 28.65 1.27 -7.97
C GLY A 98 29.28 0.41 -9.08
N ALA A 99 29.60 -0.87 -8.84
CA ALA A 99 30.11 -1.77 -9.88
C ALA A 99 29.02 -2.05 -10.94
N PRO A 100 29.40 -2.23 -12.22
CA PRO A 100 28.45 -2.57 -13.27
C PRO A 100 27.81 -3.94 -13.04
N CYS A 101 26.59 -4.10 -13.53
CA CYS A 101 25.85 -5.37 -13.49
C CYS A 101 25.03 -5.55 -14.78
N GLN A 102 24.51 -6.76 -15.02
CA GLN A 102 23.88 -7.11 -16.30
C GLN A 102 22.36 -7.23 -16.23
N ASN A 103 21.83 -7.68 -15.09
CA ASN A 103 20.41 -8.01 -14.95
C ASN A 103 19.81 -7.18 -13.81
N MET A 104 18.87 -6.29 -14.14
CA MET A 104 18.13 -5.54 -13.12
C MET A 104 17.50 -6.50 -12.10
N GLY A 105 17.54 -6.12 -10.83
CA GLY A 105 17.02 -6.94 -9.74
C GLY A 105 17.92 -8.10 -9.30
N ALA A 106 19.05 -8.35 -9.99
CA ALA A 106 20.02 -9.32 -9.51
C ALA A 106 20.56 -8.92 -8.13
N ARG A 107 20.59 -9.89 -7.21
CA ARG A 107 21.01 -9.68 -5.82
C ARG A 107 22.27 -10.46 -5.46
N VAL A 108 23.15 -9.84 -4.67
CA VAL A 108 24.31 -10.48 -4.05
C VAL A 108 24.32 -10.19 -2.57
N ASN A 109 24.04 -11.20 -1.74
CA ASN A 109 24.01 -11.03 -0.29
C ASN A 109 25.39 -10.67 0.28
N ASN A 110 25.40 -9.88 1.33
CA ASN A 110 26.60 -9.55 2.10
C ASN A 110 26.26 -9.41 3.60
N SER A 111 27.24 -9.02 4.42
CA SER A 111 27.09 -8.99 5.88
C SER A 111 26.13 -7.90 6.39
N THR A 112 25.85 -6.86 5.60
CA THR A 112 24.98 -5.74 5.99
C THR A 112 23.59 -5.80 5.34
N GLY A 113 23.41 -6.66 4.35
CA GLY A 113 22.18 -6.85 3.60
C GLY A 113 22.47 -7.51 2.25
N PHE A 114 22.32 -6.77 1.16
CA PHE A 114 22.65 -7.25 -0.18
C PHE A 114 22.97 -6.09 -1.13
N LEU A 115 23.67 -6.39 -2.21
CA LEU A 115 23.74 -5.54 -3.38
C LEU A 115 22.58 -5.86 -4.32
N GLU A 116 21.95 -4.86 -4.92
CA GLU A 116 20.89 -5.02 -5.92
C GLU A 116 21.24 -4.25 -7.20
N CYS A 117 21.11 -4.89 -8.35
CA CYS A 117 21.36 -4.26 -9.64
C CYS A 117 20.20 -3.36 -10.06
N ARG A 118 20.46 -2.07 -10.31
CA ARG A 118 19.44 -1.08 -10.68
C ARG A 118 19.92 -0.15 -11.79
N TYR A 119 18.97 0.50 -12.48
CA TYR A 119 19.28 1.46 -13.54
C TYR A 119 19.90 2.75 -13.00
N VAL A 120 20.74 3.40 -13.79
CA VAL A 120 21.25 4.76 -13.60
C VAL A 120 21.14 5.52 -14.92
N ALA A 121 21.46 6.81 -14.90
CA ALA A 121 21.47 7.68 -16.08
C ALA A 121 22.06 7.00 -17.33
N GLY A 122 21.36 7.18 -18.45
CA GLY A 122 21.73 6.54 -19.73
C GLY A 122 21.37 5.05 -19.81
N ASN A 123 20.42 4.59 -18.99
CA ASN A 123 19.98 3.19 -18.91
C ASN A 123 21.09 2.19 -18.59
N ALA A 124 22.19 2.65 -17.98
CA ALA A 124 23.25 1.77 -17.49
C ALA A 124 22.81 1.05 -16.21
N LEU A 125 23.42 -0.09 -15.90
CA LEU A 125 23.09 -0.88 -14.71
C LEU A 125 24.27 -0.93 -13.73
N LYS A 126 23.99 -0.63 -12.46
CA LYS A 126 24.97 -0.67 -11.36
C LYS A 126 24.41 -1.33 -10.12
N PHE A 127 25.28 -1.95 -9.33
CA PHE A 127 24.92 -2.47 -8.02
C PHE A 127 24.76 -1.35 -6.99
N PHE A 128 23.70 -1.41 -6.20
CA PHE A 128 23.44 -0.54 -5.07
C PHE A 128 23.44 -1.35 -3.77
N GLN A 129 24.08 -0.84 -2.72
CA GLN A 129 23.92 -1.43 -1.39
C GLN A 129 22.51 -1.18 -0.86
N VAL A 130 21.88 -2.27 -0.40
CA VAL A 130 20.62 -2.29 0.32
C VAL A 130 20.85 -2.90 1.70
N SER A 131 20.56 -2.14 2.73
CA SER A 131 20.75 -2.55 4.13
C SER A 131 19.60 -3.42 4.59
N SER A 132 19.91 -4.40 5.45
CA SER A 132 18.90 -5.24 6.10
C SER A 132 18.02 -4.48 7.08
N GLN A 133 18.55 -3.41 7.69
CA GLN A 133 17.86 -2.49 8.59
C GLN A 133 18.29 -1.05 8.23
N PRO A 134 17.68 -0.45 7.20
CA PRO A 134 18.02 0.91 6.80
C PRO A 134 17.56 1.92 7.86
N GLU A 135 18.45 2.83 8.26
CA GLU A 135 18.16 3.89 9.24
C GLU A 135 18.09 5.25 8.54
N TYR A 136 16.94 5.91 8.64
CA TYR A 136 16.76 7.24 8.04
C TYR A 136 17.29 8.33 8.97
N SER A 137 18.13 9.22 8.42
CA SER A 137 18.65 10.38 9.13
C SER A 137 18.02 11.68 8.64
N TYR A 138 17.39 12.43 9.55
CA TYR A 138 16.87 13.76 9.27
C TYR A 138 18.01 14.78 9.22
N VAL A 139 18.65 14.89 8.06
CA VAL A 139 19.76 15.83 7.85
C VAL A 139 19.30 17.19 7.33
N ASN A 140 18.12 17.26 6.72
CA ASN A 140 17.57 18.50 6.15
C ASN A 140 16.36 19.00 6.93
N THR A 141 16.30 20.31 7.13
CA THR A 141 15.15 21.02 7.68
C THR A 141 14.46 21.83 6.59
N SER A 142 13.13 21.78 6.53
CA SER A 142 12.33 22.58 5.60
C SER A 142 12.64 24.09 5.75
N PRO A 143 13.01 24.79 4.66
CA PRO A 143 13.22 26.24 4.68
C PRO A 143 11.93 27.02 4.96
N ARG A 144 10.78 26.41 4.66
CA ARG A 144 9.44 26.98 4.86
C ARG A 144 8.62 26.14 5.84
N SER A 145 7.65 26.81 6.47
CA SER A 145 6.67 26.12 7.31
C SER A 145 5.86 25.15 6.47
N PHE A 146 5.42 24.05 7.07
CA PHE A 146 4.55 23.08 6.42
C PHE A 146 3.28 23.71 5.83
N GLU A 147 2.73 24.73 6.50
CA GLU A 147 1.58 25.49 6.02
C GLU A 147 1.83 26.19 4.68
N THR A 148 3.08 26.50 4.33
CA THR A 148 3.40 27.09 3.02
C THR A 148 3.06 26.13 1.87
N CYS A 149 3.20 24.82 2.10
CA CYS A 149 2.89 23.79 1.11
C CYS A 149 1.42 23.36 1.14
N ARG A 150 0.64 23.78 2.13
CA ARG A 150 -0.83 23.68 2.12
C ARG A 150 -1.41 24.80 1.26
N ILE A 151 -1.16 24.70 -0.05
CA ILE A 151 -1.74 25.59 -1.05
C ILE A 151 -3.28 25.54 -0.99
N ARG A 152 -3.93 26.58 -1.50
CA ARG A 152 -5.38 26.70 -1.41
C ARG A 152 -6.04 25.56 -2.20
N ASP A 153 -6.88 24.79 -1.53
CA ASP A 153 -7.62 23.68 -2.13
C ASP A 153 -9.03 24.15 -2.56
N TYR A 154 -9.22 24.32 -3.87
CA TYR A 154 -10.52 24.65 -4.46
C TYR A 154 -11.36 23.42 -4.84
N SER A 155 -10.87 22.20 -4.60
CA SER A 155 -11.59 20.96 -4.94
C SER A 155 -12.88 20.74 -4.12
N ASN A 156 -13.05 21.47 -3.01
CA ASN A 156 -14.28 21.50 -2.21
C ASN A 156 -15.52 22.12 -2.93
N LEU A 157 -15.38 22.61 -4.16
CA LEU A 157 -16.48 23.26 -4.90
C LEU A 157 -17.41 22.30 -5.65
N VAL A 158 -17.10 21.00 -5.75
CA VAL A 158 -18.06 20.01 -6.27
C VAL A 158 -18.36 19.01 -5.17
N ALA A 159 -19.34 19.38 -4.36
CA ALA A 159 -20.10 18.44 -3.57
C ALA A 159 -20.69 17.39 -4.51
N SER A 160 -20.02 16.24 -4.63
CA SER A 160 -20.74 14.99 -4.80
C SER A 160 -21.86 14.99 -3.76
N ASN A 161 -23.08 14.61 -4.12
CA ASN A 161 -24.25 14.52 -3.23
C ASN A 161 -24.06 13.57 -2.01
N SER A 162 -22.85 13.08 -1.78
CA SER A 162 -22.41 12.32 -0.62
C SER A 162 -22.07 13.23 0.56
N ARG A 163 -22.62 12.89 1.73
CA ARG A 163 -22.19 13.46 3.00
C ARG A 163 -20.71 13.11 3.22
N PRO A 164 -19.78 14.09 3.31
CA PRO A 164 -18.35 13.79 3.39
C PRO A 164 -18.03 13.00 4.66
N LEU A 165 -17.18 11.99 4.51
CA LEU A 165 -16.68 11.20 5.64
C LEU A 165 -15.54 11.94 6.33
N PRO A 166 -15.41 11.82 7.68
CA PRO A 166 -14.30 12.43 8.39
C PRO A 166 -12.96 11.80 8.00
N THR A 167 -11.94 12.63 7.82
CA THR A 167 -10.57 12.20 7.52
C THR A 167 -9.74 11.89 8.77
N ALA A 168 -10.32 12.06 9.97
CA ALA A 168 -9.68 11.74 11.24
C ALA A 168 -10.69 11.19 12.27
N GLY A 169 -10.17 10.57 13.33
CA GLY A 169 -10.97 9.91 14.36
C GLY A 169 -11.29 8.46 13.98
N LYS A 170 -12.52 8.03 14.26
CA LYS A 170 -12.95 6.65 14.07
C LYS A 170 -14.08 6.55 13.06
N LEU A 171 -13.96 5.61 12.13
CA LEU A 171 -15.01 5.25 11.18
C LEU A 171 -15.51 3.83 11.48
N LYS A 172 -16.80 3.68 11.79
CA LYS A 172 -17.42 2.37 11.93
C LYS A 172 -17.78 1.83 10.55
N VAL A 173 -17.24 0.65 10.24
CA VAL A 173 -17.39 -0.01 8.94
C VAL A 173 -17.98 -1.40 9.16
N ALA A 174 -19.00 -1.78 8.40
CA ALA A 174 -19.49 -3.15 8.36
C ALA A 174 -19.01 -3.83 7.08
N LEU A 175 -18.20 -4.88 7.19
CA LEU A 175 -17.90 -5.79 6.09
C LEU A 175 -18.88 -6.97 6.14
N VAL A 176 -19.90 -6.92 5.29
CA VAL A 176 -21.04 -7.84 5.25
C VAL A 176 -20.82 -8.86 4.12
N PRO A 177 -20.59 -10.15 4.43
CA PRO A 177 -20.47 -11.19 3.42
C PRO A 177 -21.87 -11.66 3.01
N ILE A 178 -22.21 -11.50 1.74
CA ILE A 178 -23.52 -11.85 1.18
C ILE A 178 -23.35 -12.95 0.12
N ASP A 179 -24.16 -14.01 0.17
CA ASP A 179 -24.31 -14.96 -0.93
C ASP A 179 -25.73 -14.93 -1.51
N PHE A 180 -25.94 -15.64 -2.63
CA PHE A 180 -27.20 -15.61 -3.36
C PHE A 180 -27.73 -17.02 -3.58
N SER A 181 -29.03 -17.19 -3.81
CA SER A 181 -29.62 -18.51 -4.05
C SER A 181 -29.11 -19.17 -5.33
N ASP A 182 -28.76 -18.38 -6.34
CA ASP A 182 -28.17 -18.80 -7.61
C ASP A 182 -26.63 -18.87 -7.58
N TYR A 183 -26.01 -18.27 -6.56
CA TYR A 183 -24.57 -18.38 -6.28
C TYR A 183 -24.34 -18.70 -4.80
N PRO A 184 -24.73 -19.91 -4.33
CA PRO A 184 -24.57 -20.28 -2.94
C PRO A 184 -23.08 -20.42 -2.60
N ALA A 185 -22.68 -19.86 -1.47
CA ALA A 185 -21.30 -19.91 -1.02
C ALA A 185 -21.05 -21.13 -0.13
N GLY A 186 -19.94 -21.83 -0.37
CA GLY A 186 -19.57 -23.03 0.40
C GLY A 186 -18.72 -22.72 1.63
N VAL A 187 -17.48 -22.30 1.40
CA VAL A 187 -16.49 -22.06 2.47
C VAL A 187 -16.76 -20.71 3.14
N SER A 188 -16.71 -20.68 4.48
CA SER A 188 -16.82 -19.44 5.26
C SER A 188 -15.80 -18.38 4.81
N PRO A 189 -16.19 -17.09 4.69
CA PRO A 189 -15.28 -16.01 4.29
C PRO A 189 -14.45 -15.48 5.46
N HIS A 190 -14.63 -16.02 6.68
CA HIS A 190 -14.16 -15.39 7.90
C HIS A 190 -12.63 -15.18 7.93
N ALA A 191 -11.87 -16.21 7.59
CA ALA A 191 -10.41 -16.13 7.60
C ALA A 191 -9.88 -15.12 6.57
N GLU A 192 -10.48 -15.09 5.37
CA GLU A 192 -10.16 -14.13 4.32
C GLU A 192 -10.50 -12.70 4.75
N ASN A 193 -11.69 -12.49 5.33
CA ASN A 193 -12.12 -11.19 5.82
C ASN A 193 -11.23 -10.68 6.95
N LEU A 194 -10.79 -11.53 7.88
CA LEU A 194 -9.87 -11.10 8.94
C LEU A 194 -8.51 -10.67 8.39
N ALA A 195 -8.01 -11.37 7.36
CA ALA A 195 -6.78 -10.98 6.68
C ALA A 195 -6.93 -9.62 5.97
N GLU A 196 -8.02 -9.42 5.21
CA GLU A 196 -8.32 -8.13 4.57
C GLU A 196 -8.49 -7.00 5.59
N ILE A 197 -9.28 -7.22 6.64
CA ILE A 197 -9.50 -6.23 7.71
C ILE A 197 -8.18 -5.80 8.34
N LYS A 198 -7.25 -6.76 8.57
CA LYS A 198 -5.93 -6.43 9.11
C LYS A 198 -5.18 -5.50 8.17
N VAL A 199 -5.09 -5.84 6.88
CA VAL A 199 -4.37 -5.02 5.90
C VAL A 199 -5.01 -3.64 5.74
N ILE A 200 -6.34 -3.54 5.73
CA ILE A 200 -7.04 -2.25 5.67
C ILE A 200 -6.69 -1.38 6.88
N LYS A 201 -6.73 -1.95 8.09
CA LYS A 201 -6.39 -1.22 9.32
C LYS A 201 -4.92 -0.79 9.32
N ASP A 202 -4.01 -1.66 8.90
CA ASP A 202 -2.58 -1.36 8.81
C ASP A 202 -2.32 -0.24 7.79
N TRP A 203 -3.03 -0.27 6.64
CA TRP A 203 -2.93 0.73 5.58
C TRP A 203 -3.36 2.11 6.08
N PHE A 204 -4.55 2.22 6.70
CA PHE A 204 -5.02 3.49 7.24
C PHE A 204 -4.11 3.98 8.37
N ASN A 205 -3.63 3.10 9.25
CA ASN A 205 -2.69 3.48 10.29
C ASN A 205 -1.40 4.06 9.70
N GLN A 206 -0.83 3.41 8.68
CA GLN A 206 0.41 3.84 8.03
C GLN A 206 0.26 5.17 7.30
N PHE A 207 -0.74 5.29 6.42
CA PHE A 207 -0.85 6.45 5.54
C PHE A 207 -1.53 7.65 6.18
N SER A 208 -2.38 7.44 7.20
CA SER A 208 -2.95 8.53 8.00
C SER A 208 -2.10 8.97 9.19
N ASN A 209 -0.93 8.34 9.43
CA ASN A 209 -0.17 8.47 10.68
C ASN A 209 -1.06 8.25 11.92
N GLY A 210 -1.93 7.25 11.85
CA GLY A 210 -2.88 6.91 12.92
C GLY A 210 -4.02 7.92 13.14
N LYS A 211 -4.14 8.98 12.32
CA LYS A 211 -5.18 10.00 12.45
C LYS A 211 -6.58 9.45 12.15
N LEU A 212 -6.69 8.48 11.24
CA LEU A 212 -7.95 7.81 10.91
C LEU A 212 -7.88 6.31 11.25
N GLN A 213 -8.85 5.84 12.02
CA GLN A 213 -8.95 4.45 12.45
C GLN A 213 -10.28 3.84 11.99
N LEU A 214 -10.23 2.67 11.38
CA LEU A 214 -11.43 1.95 10.97
C LEU A 214 -11.82 0.90 12.02
N GLU A 215 -13.01 1.02 12.58
CA GLU A 215 -13.65 0.01 13.41
C GLU A 215 -14.47 -0.91 12.50
N ILE A 216 -13.78 -1.89 11.91
CA ILE A 216 -14.42 -2.84 10.99
C ILE A 216 -15.01 -4.02 11.75
N ILE A 217 -16.32 -4.20 11.63
CA ILE A 217 -17.09 -5.37 12.10
C ILE A 217 -17.41 -6.29 10.92
N THR A 218 -17.40 -7.61 11.13
CA THR A 218 -17.76 -8.60 10.11
C THR A 218 -18.40 -9.82 10.76
N TYR A 219 -18.98 -10.69 9.95
CA TYR A 219 -19.63 -11.93 10.38
C TYR A 219 -18.89 -13.16 9.84
N ASN A 220 -19.02 -14.29 10.54
CA ASN A 220 -18.22 -15.49 10.28
C ASN A 220 -18.75 -16.31 9.09
N SER A 221 -19.94 -16.03 8.60
CA SER A 221 -20.60 -16.81 7.55
C SER A 221 -21.18 -15.90 6.48
N TRP A 222 -21.45 -16.49 5.32
CA TRP A 222 -22.23 -15.83 4.28
C TRP A 222 -23.68 -15.65 4.74
N ILE A 223 -24.24 -14.48 4.45
CA ILE A 223 -25.64 -14.15 4.73
C ILE A 223 -26.39 -14.20 3.41
N ARG A 224 -27.47 -14.98 3.37
CA ARG A 224 -28.26 -15.15 2.15
C ARG A 224 -29.05 -13.88 1.83
N ALA A 225 -28.76 -13.28 0.68
CA ALA A 225 -29.60 -12.26 0.08
C ALA A 225 -31.01 -12.81 -0.21
N PRO A 226 -32.07 -12.01 -0.01
CA PRO A 226 -33.44 -12.45 -0.25
C PRO A 226 -33.78 -12.58 -1.76
N LYS A 227 -32.98 -11.98 -2.65
CA LYS A 227 -33.14 -12.07 -4.12
C LYS A 227 -31.94 -12.75 -4.76
N THR A 228 -32.08 -13.18 -6.01
CA THR A 228 -30.97 -13.69 -6.83
C THR A 228 -30.00 -12.57 -7.21
N SER A 229 -28.75 -12.91 -7.51
CA SER A 229 -27.67 -11.95 -7.71
C SER A 229 -27.92 -10.95 -8.86
N GLN A 230 -28.73 -11.31 -9.86
CA GLN A 230 -29.12 -10.40 -10.96
C GLN A 230 -29.84 -9.12 -10.48
N ASN A 231 -30.45 -9.13 -9.29
CA ASN A 231 -31.15 -7.98 -8.72
C ASN A 231 -30.24 -6.94 -8.06
N TYR A 232 -28.92 -7.19 -8.02
CA TYR A 232 -27.96 -6.31 -7.31
C TYR A 232 -26.89 -5.72 -8.24
N ASN A 233 -27.04 -5.85 -9.56
CA ASN A 233 -26.17 -5.15 -10.51
C ASN A 233 -26.49 -3.65 -10.53
N TRP A 234 -25.55 -2.81 -10.09
CA TRP A 234 -25.81 -1.39 -9.85
C TRP A 234 -26.02 -0.61 -11.16
N GLY A 235 -27.07 0.21 -11.20
CA GLY A 235 -27.36 1.09 -12.33
C GLY A 235 -26.62 2.41 -12.24
N HIS A 236 -25.75 2.66 -13.22
CA HIS A 236 -25.06 3.93 -13.43
C HIS A 236 -24.81 4.18 -14.93
N SER A 237 -24.30 5.37 -15.27
CA SER A 237 -24.07 5.77 -16.65
C SER A 237 -23.21 4.75 -17.41
N GLY A 238 -23.77 4.15 -18.45
CA GLY A 238 -23.08 3.16 -19.29
C GLY A 238 -23.36 1.69 -18.94
N VAL A 239 -24.17 1.40 -17.92
CA VAL A 239 -24.62 0.04 -17.58
C VAL A 239 -26.03 -0.21 -18.12
N SER A 240 -26.19 -1.23 -18.98
CA SER A 240 -27.45 -1.55 -19.66
C SER A 240 -28.26 -2.67 -19.01
N ASN A 241 -27.63 -3.51 -18.18
CA ASN A 241 -28.20 -4.67 -17.50
C ASN A 241 -28.42 -4.41 -16.00
N ALA A 242 -28.75 -3.17 -15.64
CA ALA A 242 -28.93 -2.76 -14.26
C ALA A 242 -30.21 -3.31 -13.61
N THR A 243 -30.17 -3.43 -12.29
CA THR A 243 -31.36 -3.69 -11.46
C THR A 243 -32.39 -2.58 -11.58
N THR A 244 -33.66 -2.91 -11.30
CA THR A 244 -34.76 -1.94 -11.19
C THR A 244 -34.87 -1.32 -9.80
N LEU A 245 -34.13 -1.84 -8.82
CA LEU A 245 -34.09 -1.29 -7.46
C LEU A 245 -33.39 0.07 -7.46
N THR A 246 -33.89 1.00 -6.63
CA THR A 246 -33.14 2.22 -6.32
C THR A 246 -31.89 1.89 -5.50
N ASN A 247 -30.93 2.82 -5.43
CA ASN A 247 -29.72 2.67 -4.60
C ASN A 247 -30.07 2.36 -3.13
N ASP A 248 -31.04 3.11 -2.57
CA ASP A 248 -31.52 2.89 -1.20
C ASP A 248 -32.14 1.51 -1.05
N GLN A 249 -32.98 1.06 -1.99
CA GLN A 249 -33.61 -0.27 -1.94
C GLN A 249 -32.57 -1.40 -2.04
N LEU A 250 -31.58 -1.25 -2.92
CA LEU A 250 -30.51 -2.23 -3.12
C LEU A 250 -29.69 -2.45 -1.85
N VAL A 251 -29.33 -1.36 -1.16
CA VAL A 251 -28.58 -1.45 0.11
C VAL A 251 -29.48 -1.87 1.27
N GLN A 252 -30.70 -1.33 1.35
CA GLN A 252 -31.70 -1.67 2.37
C GLN A 252 -31.96 -3.17 2.40
N ASP A 253 -32.16 -3.79 1.25
CA ASP A 253 -32.49 -5.20 1.13
C ASP A 253 -31.37 -6.09 1.72
N GLN A 254 -30.10 -5.79 1.41
CA GLN A 254 -28.95 -6.50 1.96
C GLN A 254 -28.70 -6.21 3.45
N MET A 255 -28.85 -4.95 3.88
CA MET A 255 -28.74 -4.60 5.30
C MET A 255 -29.84 -5.25 6.14
N THR A 256 -31.06 -5.38 5.60
CA THR A 256 -32.17 -6.06 6.28
C THR A 256 -31.84 -7.54 6.51
N ALA A 257 -31.28 -8.22 5.50
CA ALA A 257 -30.83 -9.60 5.64
C ALA A 257 -29.71 -9.76 6.68
N ALA A 258 -28.84 -8.76 6.79
CA ALA A 258 -27.72 -8.74 7.72
C ALA A 258 -28.09 -8.29 9.15
N ASN A 259 -29.21 -7.60 9.35
CA ASN A 259 -29.63 -7.01 10.62
C ASN A 259 -29.62 -7.98 11.83
N PRO A 260 -29.98 -9.28 11.69
CA PRO A 260 -29.90 -10.23 12.82
C PRO A 260 -28.47 -10.52 13.33
N TYR A 261 -27.44 -10.19 12.54
CA TYR A 261 -26.04 -10.55 12.83
C TYR A 261 -25.14 -9.36 13.11
N PHE A 262 -25.62 -8.14 12.86
CA PHE A 262 -24.84 -6.91 12.95
C PHE A 262 -25.54 -5.86 13.82
N ASP A 263 -24.75 -5.15 14.62
CA ASP A 263 -25.18 -3.87 15.18
C ASP A 263 -24.74 -2.71 14.27
N PHE A 264 -25.69 -2.17 13.52
CA PHE A 264 -25.47 -1.04 12.61
C PHE A 264 -25.54 0.33 13.30
N SER A 265 -25.67 0.42 14.63
CA SER A 265 -25.65 1.71 15.33
C SER A 265 -24.43 2.54 14.94
N ASN A 266 -24.61 3.81 14.57
CA ASN A 266 -23.53 4.73 14.17
C ASN A 266 -22.67 4.25 12.99
N LEU A 267 -23.21 3.43 12.10
CA LEU A 267 -22.49 2.97 10.91
C LEU A 267 -22.16 4.13 9.96
N ASN A 268 -20.89 4.25 9.56
CA ASN A 268 -20.46 5.23 8.56
C ASN A 268 -20.40 4.61 7.16
N VAL A 269 -19.93 3.36 7.06
CA VAL A 269 -19.63 2.69 5.79
C VAL A 269 -20.10 1.24 5.84
N VAL A 270 -20.65 0.74 4.74
CA VAL A 270 -20.93 -0.69 4.55
C VAL A 270 -20.25 -1.21 3.30
N PHE A 271 -19.51 -2.31 3.44
CA PHE A 271 -18.90 -3.07 2.36
C PHE A 271 -19.67 -4.38 2.18
N PHE A 272 -20.21 -4.63 1.00
CA PHE A 272 -20.83 -5.91 0.64
C PHE A 272 -19.86 -6.76 -0.18
N LYS A 273 -19.38 -7.84 0.42
CA LYS A 273 -18.51 -8.83 -0.25
C LYS A 273 -19.37 -9.97 -0.78
N TYR A 274 -19.08 -10.39 -2.01
CA TYR A 274 -19.78 -11.49 -2.68
C TYR A 274 -18.83 -12.66 -2.97
N PRO A 275 -19.34 -13.88 -3.22
CA PRO A 275 -18.53 -14.99 -3.70
C PRO A 275 -17.87 -14.64 -5.04
N LYS A 276 -16.59 -15.01 -5.21
CA LYS A 276 -15.79 -14.66 -6.41
C LYS A 276 -16.35 -15.20 -7.73
N ASN A 277 -17.20 -16.22 -7.67
CA ASN A 277 -17.86 -16.80 -8.83
C ASN A 277 -19.14 -16.06 -9.26
N VAL A 278 -19.60 -15.05 -8.52
CA VAL A 278 -20.75 -14.22 -8.91
C VAL A 278 -20.37 -13.37 -10.11
N THR A 279 -20.96 -13.65 -11.28
CA THR A 279 -20.69 -12.91 -12.53
C THR A 279 -21.81 -11.97 -12.95
N THR A 280 -23.02 -12.15 -12.40
CA THR A 280 -24.21 -11.38 -12.80
C THR A 280 -24.25 -9.96 -12.21
N ILE A 281 -23.49 -9.72 -11.14
CA ILE A 281 -23.28 -8.38 -10.58
C ILE A 281 -22.01 -7.87 -11.23
N GLU A 282 -22.14 -7.20 -12.36
CA GLU A 282 -21.00 -6.69 -13.12
C GLU A 282 -20.40 -5.45 -12.43
N SER A 283 -21.25 -4.48 -12.12
CA SER A 283 -20.91 -3.26 -11.40
C SER A 283 -21.44 -3.33 -9.96
N GLY A 284 -20.54 -3.10 -9.00
CA GLY A 284 -20.91 -2.94 -7.59
C GLY A 284 -21.37 -1.52 -7.29
N ILE A 285 -22.21 -1.35 -6.25
CA ILE A 285 -22.69 -0.04 -5.83
C ILE A 285 -21.55 0.77 -5.21
N MET A 286 -21.52 2.08 -5.46
CA MET A 286 -20.69 3.03 -4.72
C MET A 286 -21.46 4.34 -4.55
N THR A 287 -22.14 4.52 -3.43
CA THR A 287 -22.88 5.76 -3.17
C THR A 287 -23.30 5.91 -1.71
N THR A 288 -23.68 7.13 -1.31
CA THR A 288 -24.38 7.34 -0.04
C THR A 288 -25.86 7.02 -0.21
N VAL A 289 -26.41 6.25 0.70
CA VAL A 289 -27.82 5.83 0.67
C VAL A 289 -28.53 6.24 1.96
N THR A 290 -29.86 6.20 1.94
CA THR A 290 -30.68 6.28 3.16
C THR A 290 -31.32 4.92 3.44
N VAL A 291 -31.09 4.38 4.64
CA VAL A 291 -31.59 3.07 5.04
C VAL A 291 -32.25 3.11 6.42
N ASN A 292 -33.29 2.33 6.58
CA ASN A 292 -33.99 2.10 7.84
C ASN A 292 -33.42 0.84 8.50
N THR A 293 -32.98 0.99 9.75
CA THR A 293 -32.53 -0.14 10.59
C THR A 293 -33.38 -0.20 11.85
N SER A 294 -33.28 -1.29 12.61
CA SER A 294 -33.90 -1.37 13.95
C SER A 294 -33.39 -0.30 14.92
N GLN A 295 -32.27 0.33 14.61
CA GLN A 295 -31.59 1.37 15.39
C GLN A 295 -31.93 2.78 14.90
N GLY A 296 -32.78 2.92 13.87
CA GLY A 296 -33.17 4.19 13.27
C GLY A 296 -32.72 4.34 11.81
N VAL A 297 -32.93 5.54 11.28
CA VAL A 297 -32.50 5.90 9.91
C VAL A 297 -31.00 6.18 9.91
N LEU A 298 -30.28 5.55 8.98
CA LEU A 298 -28.84 5.73 8.78
C LEU A 298 -28.57 6.24 7.36
N HIS A 299 -27.42 6.89 7.20
CA HIS A 299 -26.93 7.39 5.91
C HIS A 299 -25.51 6.88 5.61
N PRO A 300 -25.29 5.56 5.48
CA PRO A 300 -23.95 5.03 5.24
C PRO A 300 -23.50 5.28 3.80
N PHE A 301 -22.18 5.38 3.61
CA PHE A 301 -21.58 5.17 2.30
C PHE A 301 -21.51 3.66 2.03
N ALA A 302 -22.16 3.20 0.98
CA ALA A 302 -22.22 1.80 0.62
C ALA A 302 -21.28 1.52 -0.57
N VAL A 303 -20.44 0.49 -0.41
CA VAL A 303 -19.64 -0.08 -1.49
C VAL A 303 -19.96 -1.57 -1.61
N SER A 304 -20.19 -2.08 -2.82
CA SER A 304 -20.23 -3.53 -3.04
C SER A 304 -19.23 -3.95 -4.08
N GLN A 305 -18.80 -5.21 -4.00
CA GLN A 305 -17.94 -5.79 -5.02
C GLN A 305 -18.75 -6.06 -6.28
N GLY A 306 -18.17 -5.84 -7.46
CA GLY A 306 -18.68 -6.34 -8.74
C GLY A 306 -17.72 -7.35 -9.36
N TYR A 307 -18.19 -8.10 -10.34
CA TYR A 307 -17.37 -9.04 -11.12
C TYR A 307 -16.20 -8.33 -11.84
N MET A 308 -16.35 -7.05 -12.17
CA MET A 308 -15.26 -6.24 -12.72
C MET A 308 -14.06 -6.16 -11.79
N VAL A 309 -14.25 -6.14 -10.47
CA VAL A 309 -13.14 -6.14 -9.49
C VAL A 309 -12.35 -7.45 -9.59
N GLU A 310 -13.04 -8.58 -9.71
CA GLU A 310 -12.41 -9.90 -9.90
C GLU A 310 -11.65 -9.99 -11.22
N LYS A 311 -12.24 -9.47 -12.32
CA LYS A 311 -11.57 -9.40 -13.63
C LYS A 311 -10.30 -8.55 -13.61
N GLN A 312 -10.31 -7.45 -12.85
CA GLN A 312 -9.15 -6.58 -12.73
C GLN A 312 -8.00 -7.24 -11.99
N GLY A 313 -8.24 -8.28 -11.17
CA GLY A 313 -7.21 -9.13 -10.59
C GLY A 313 -6.33 -8.48 -9.51
N GLY A 314 -6.77 -7.37 -8.92
CA GLY A 314 -6.22 -6.78 -7.70
C GLY A 314 -6.87 -7.36 -6.44
N PRO A 315 -6.30 -7.12 -5.25
CA PRO A 315 -6.90 -7.59 -4.01
C PRO A 315 -8.14 -6.77 -3.64
N THR A 316 -9.21 -7.42 -3.18
CA THR A 316 -10.49 -6.76 -2.87
C THR A 316 -10.37 -5.67 -1.81
N TRP A 317 -9.44 -5.81 -0.85
CA TRP A 317 -9.19 -4.77 0.15
C TRP A 317 -8.74 -3.43 -0.47
N ALA A 318 -7.99 -3.46 -1.57
CA ALA A 318 -7.52 -2.25 -2.22
C ALA A 318 -8.66 -1.54 -2.95
N TYR A 319 -9.60 -2.29 -3.53
CA TYR A 319 -10.84 -1.76 -4.06
C TYR A 319 -11.63 -1.02 -2.96
N TRP A 320 -11.82 -1.64 -1.79
CA TRP A 320 -12.52 -0.98 -0.67
C TRP A 320 -11.89 0.35 -0.27
N ILE A 321 -10.56 0.39 -0.19
CA ILE A 321 -9.85 1.63 0.17
C ILE A 321 -9.97 2.67 -0.93
N HIS A 322 -9.79 2.29 -2.20
CA HIS A 322 -9.95 3.19 -3.35
C HIS A 322 -11.32 3.86 -3.33
N GLU A 323 -12.39 3.07 -3.26
CA GLU A 323 -13.74 3.61 -3.26
C GLU A 323 -14.05 4.42 -1.99
N LEU A 324 -13.45 4.08 -0.84
CA LEU A 324 -13.60 4.83 0.41
C LEU A 324 -12.84 6.17 0.41
N LEU A 325 -11.78 6.31 -0.38
CA LEU A 325 -11.01 7.55 -0.46
C LEU A 325 -11.75 8.67 -1.22
N HIS A 326 -12.68 8.32 -2.10
CA HIS A 326 -13.55 9.29 -2.77
C HIS A 326 -14.46 10.09 -1.83
N PRO A 327 -15.31 9.49 -0.97
CA PRO A 327 -16.13 10.22 0.00
C PRO A 327 -15.32 10.86 1.14
N LEU A 328 -14.02 10.54 1.26
CA LEU A 328 -13.08 11.26 2.13
C LEU A 328 -12.57 12.57 1.50
N GLY A 329 -12.89 12.84 0.23
CA GLY A 329 -12.59 14.10 -0.46
C GLY A 329 -11.60 13.98 -1.61
N LEU A 330 -11.11 12.79 -1.95
CA LEU A 330 -10.16 12.63 -3.05
C LEU A 330 -10.85 12.44 -4.41
N GLN A 331 -10.45 13.23 -5.39
CA GLN A 331 -10.91 13.10 -6.77
C GLN A 331 -10.35 11.82 -7.44
N GLY A 332 -9.10 11.44 -7.11
CA GLY A 332 -8.43 10.26 -7.65
C GLY A 332 -8.09 10.33 -9.14
N HIS A 333 -7.57 9.23 -9.68
CA HIS A 333 -7.30 9.00 -11.11
C HIS A 333 -6.35 9.97 -11.81
N ALA A 334 -5.69 10.85 -11.06
CA ALA A 334 -4.62 11.69 -11.55
C ALA A 334 -3.57 11.89 -10.44
N PRO A 335 -2.28 12.01 -10.80
CA PRO A 335 -1.74 11.78 -12.13
C PRO A 335 -1.71 10.28 -12.49
N GLY A 336 -1.90 9.94 -13.76
CA GLY A 336 -1.73 8.57 -14.27
C GLY A 336 -2.86 7.60 -13.93
N ASN A 337 -4.07 7.81 -14.44
CA ASN A 337 -5.17 6.85 -14.33
C ASN A 337 -4.76 5.47 -14.87
N GLY A 338 -5.00 4.42 -14.08
CA GLY A 338 -4.60 3.06 -14.41
C GLY A 338 -3.10 2.75 -14.23
N TRP A 339 -2.28 3.73 -13.82
CA TRP A 339 -0.83 3.52 -13.66
C TRP A 339 -0.52 2.89 -12.30
N PRO A 340 0.52 2.04 -12.21
CA PRO A 340 0.72 1.14 -11.08
C PRO A 340 1.41 1.81 -9.88
N PHE A 341 1.29 3.13 -9.73
CA PHE A 341 2.03 3.92 -8.75
C PHE A 341 1.21 4.33 -7.53
N SER A 342 -0.12 4.29 -7.55
CA SER A 342 -0.93 4.69 -6.39
C SER A 342 -2.25 3.96 -6.42
N ILE A 343 -2.79 3.67 -5.24
CA ILE A 343 -4.12 3.09 -5.09
C ILE A 343 -5.19 3.98 -5.71
N MET A 344 -5.02 5.31 -5.70
CA MET A 344 -5.94 6.26 -6.33
C MET A 344 -5.76 6.38 -7.84
N SER A 345 -4.62 5.95 -8.39
CA SER A 345 -4.42 5.78 -9.82
C SER A 345 -5.08 4.49 -10.31
N THR A 346 -4.91 3.39 -9.55
CA THR A 346 -5.67 2.14 -9.70
C THR A 346 -5.58 1.26 -8.46
N GLN A 347 -6.71 0.69 -8.08
CA GLN A 347 -6.85 -0.31 -7.02
C GLN A 347 -6.22 -1.68 -7.35
N SER A 348 -5.78 -1.89 -8.60
CA SER A 348 -5.17 -3.14 -9.07
C SER A 348 -3.72 -2.95 -9.52
N GLY A 349 -3.06 -1.88 -9.08
CA GLY A 349 -1.68 -1.55 -9.41
C GLY A 349 -0.64 -2.45 -8.72
N ALA A 350 0.63 -2.24 -9.08
CA ALA A 350 1.76 -2.89 -8.45
C ALA A 350 2.12 -2.26 -7.09
N ALA A 351 1.92 -0.94 -6.96
CA ALA A 351 1.94 -0.24 -5.68
C ALA A 351 0.52 0.12 -5.24
N LEU A 352 0.22 -0.17 -3.98
CA LEU A 352 -1.06 0.11 -3.32
C LEU A 352 -0.90 1.12 -2.18
N ASN A 353 0.10 1.99 -2.27
CA ASN A 353 0.23 3.17 -1.42
C ASN A 353 -0.72 4.29 -1.88
N ILE A 354 -0.64 5.45 -1.25
CA ILE A 354 -1.30 6.68 -1.69
C ILE A 354 -0.26 7.79 -1.87
N THR A 355 -0.48 8.69 -2.83
CA THR A 355 0.44 9.81 -3.08
C THR A 355 0.55 10.73 -1.86
N THR A 356 1.64 11.45 -1.73
CA THR A 356 1.84 12.43 -0.66
C THR A 356 0.98 13.67 -0.89
N TRP A 357 0.63 14.01 -2.13
CA TRP A 357 -0.38 15.05 -2.40
C TRP A 357 -1.74 14.66 -1.82
N ASP A 358 -2.21 13.46 -2.09
CA ASP A 358 -3.47 12.96 -1.54
C ASP A 358 -3.44 12.89 0.00
N GLN A 359 -2.31 12.44 0.59
CA GLN A 359 -2.13 12.49 2.04
C GLN A 359 -2.12 13.93 2.59
N LEU A 360 -1.63 14.92 1.84
CA LEU A 360 -1.65 16.33 2.25
C LEU A 360 -3.09 16.84 2.31
N LEU A 361 -3.89 16.58 1.27
CA LEU A 361 -5.31 16.97 1.18
C LEU A 361 -6.13 16.41 2.33
N LEU A 362 -5.88 15.15 2.70
CA LEU A 362 -6.57 14.50 3.81
C LEU A 362 -6.06 14.91 5.20
N ASN A 363 -5.09 15.83 5.27
CA ASN A 363 -4.38 16.22 6.49
C ASN A 363 -3.68 15.04 7.19
N TRP A 364 -3.23 14.07 6.42
CA TRP A 364 -2.63 12.83 6.90
C TRP A 364 -1.13 12.94 7.12
N LEU A 365 -0.43 13.77 6.36
CA LEU A 365 1.01 14.01 6.56
C LEU A 365 1.30 14.78 7.85
N ASP A 366 2.45 14.48 8.45
CA ASP A 366 3.06 15.29 9.50
C ASP A 366 4.12 16.23 8.92
N ALA A 367 4.35 17.38 9.56
CA ALA A 367 5.28 18.40 9.05
C ALA A 367 6.70 17.85 8.78
N ARG A 368 7.18 16.91 9.61
CA ARG A 368 8.50 16.27 9.45
C ARG A 368 8.60 15.34 8.24
N GLN A 369 7.48 14.93 7.67
CA GLN A 369 7.42 14.03 6.52
C GLN A 369 7.47 14.79 5.18
N VAL A 370 7.49 16.12 5.21
CA VAL A 370 7.54 16.97 4.02
C VAL A 370 8.66 17.98 4.13
N TYR A 371 9.56 17.95 3.15
CA TYR A 371 10.47 19.07 2.91
C TYR A 371 9.73 20.14 2.13
N CYS A 372 9.39 21.25 2.79
CA CYS A 372 8.58 22.32 2.21
C CYS A 372 9.44 23.53 1.83
N ASP A 373 9.30 24.01 0.60
CA ASP A 373 9.98 25.20 0.08
C ASP A 373 9.07 26.04 -0.84
N ASP A 374 9.57 27.19 -1.29
CA ASP A 374 8.89 28.15 -2.16
C ASP A 374 9.84 28.57 -3.29
N VAL A 375 9.42 28.42 -4.55
CA VAL A 375 10.23 28.73 -5.74
C VAL A 375 10.77 30.17 -5.74
N ALA A 376 10.03 31.11 -5.15
CA ALA A 376 10.43 32.51 -5.07
C ALA A 376 11.75 32.67 -4.31
N THR A 377 11.98 31.83 -3.30
CA THR A 377 13.13 31.92 -2.38
C THR A 377 14.02 30.68 -2.36
N LEU A 378 13.78 29.74 -3.28
CA LEU A 378 14.49 28.48 -3.36
C LEU A 378 16.01 28.72 -3.41
N LYS A 379 16.72 28.02 -2.52
CA LYS A 379 18.18 27.93 -2.52
C LYS A 379 18.59 26.51 -2.89
N GLU A 380 19.83 26.38 -3.35
CA GLU A 380 20.41 25.06 -3.59
C GLU A 380 20.35 24.22 -2.30
N SER A 381 19.82 23.00 -2.43
CA SER A 381 19.70 22.05 -1.32
C SER A 381 19.71 20.62 -1.84
N GLU A 382 20.21 19.70 -1.01
CA GLU A 382 20.08 18.26 -1.24
C GLU A 382 19.19 17.69 -0.16
N VAL A 383 18.16 16.93 -0.54
CA VAL A 383 17.15 16.39 0.36
C VAL A 383 17.06 14.88 0.18
N THR A 384 17.27 14.13 1.25
CA THR A 384 17.11 12.67 1.24
C THR A 384 15.65 12.30 1.47
N LEU A 385 15.07 11.48 0.59
CA LEU A 385 13.72 10.98 0.64
C LEU A 385 13.72 9.49 1.00
N ARG A 386 12.83 9.10 1.92
CA ARG A 386 12.40 7.71 2.03
C ARG A 386 11.30 7.44 1.01
N SER A 387 11.18 6.20 0.56
CA SER A 387 10.17 5.86 -0.43
C SER A 387 8.75 5.90 0.14
N VAL A 388 7.78 6.40 -0.64
CA VAL A 388 6.35 6.36 -0.29
C VAL A 388 5.86 4.92 -0.08
N ASP A 389 6.45 3.96 -0.78
CA ASP A 389 6.15 2.52 -0.70
C ASP A 389 6.59 1.86 0.62
N SER A 390 7.33 2.56 1.47
CA SER A 390 7.95 2.02 2.69
C SER A 390 7.13 2.26 3.96
N ASN A 391 7.35 1.39 4.96
CA ASN A 391 6.92 1.60 6.35
C ASN A 391 7.91 2.42 7.18
N LEU A 392 9.07 2.74 6.62
CA LEU A 392 10.09 3.51 7.33
C LEU A 392 9.61 4.93 7.63
N ASP A 393 10.14 5.45 8.72
CA ASP A 393 10.06 6.86 9.05
C ASP A 393 11.01 7.69 8.15
N GLY A 394 10.75 8.98 8.02
CA GLY A 394 11.56 9.89 7.19
C GLY A 394 10.75 10.89 6.38
N VAL A 395 11.44 11.72 5.60
CA VAL A 395 10.81 12.64 4.65
C VAL A 395 10.27 11.84 3.47
N LYS A 396 8.94 11.91 3.23
CA LYS A 396 8.26 11.21 2.13
C LYS A 396 8.30 11.99 0.82
N SER A 397 8.31 13.32 0.93
CA SER A 397 8.10 14.20 -0.22
C SER A 397 8.81 15.54 -0.07
N ILE A 398 9.28 16.07 -1.20
CA ILE A 398 9.62 17.49 -1.35
C ILE A 398 8.42 18.15 -2.02
N MET A 399 7.94 19.23 -1.43
CA MET A 399 6.86 20.06 -1.97
C MET A 399 7.37 21.48 -2.13
N ILE A 400 7.31 22.00 -3.36
CA ILE A 400 7.78 23.35 -3.69
C ILE A 400 6.59 24.14 -4.20
N LYS A 401 6.17 25.13 -3.42
CA LYS A 401 5.10 26.04 -3.84
C LYS A 401 5.58 26.89 -5.03
N THR A 402 4.80 26.92 -6.12
CA THR A 402 5.08 27.75 -7.30
C THR A 402 4.12 28.92 -7.44
N SER A 403 2.89 28.80 -6.94
CA SER A 403 1.91 29.89 -6.84
C SER A 403 1.01 29.70 -5.60
N SER A 404 -0.08 30.48 -5.45
CA SER A 404 -1.06 30.23 -4.38
C SER A 404 -1.88 28.94 -4.55
N HIS A 405 -1.89 28.36 -5.76
CA HIS A 405 -2.67 27.18 -6.13
C HIS A 405 -1.85 26.12 -6.88
N GLN A 406 -0.55 26.34 -7.13
CA GLN A 406 0.31 25.39 -7.83
C GLN A 406 1.52 24.98 -7.01
N MET A 407 1.96 23.73 -7.22
CA MET A 407 3.19 23.20 -6.63
C MET A 407 3.85 22.14 -7.51
N ILE A 408 5.13 21.90 -7.22
CA ILE A 408 5.87 20.71 -7.65
C ILE A 408 5.91 19.74 -6.45
N VAL A 409 5.62 18.48 -6.71
CA VAL A 409 5.73 17.39 -5.74
C VAL A 409 6.73 16.36 -6.25
N ILE A 410 7.63 15.92 -5.37
CA ILE A 410 8.72 15.01 -5.70
C ILE A 410 8.73 13.86 -4.69
N GLU A 411 8.65 12.63 -5.19
CA GLU A 411 8.52 11.43 -4.38
C GLU A 411 9.54 10.36 -4.76
N SER A 412 10.10 9.67 -3.77
CA SER A 412 10.90 8.47 -3.99
C SER A 412 9.99 7.23 -4.07
N ARG A 413 10.18 6.40 -5.08
CA ARG A 413 9.44 5.15 -5.34
C ARG A 413 10.41 3.99 -5.43
N ARG A 414 10.06 2.83 -4.87
CA ARG A 414 10.82 1.59 -5.01
C ARG A 414 9.99 0.38 -4.63
N LYS A 415 10.45 -0.82 -5.00
CA LYS A 415 9.88 -2.06 -4.46
C LYS A 415 10.12 -2.12 -2.96
N ASP A 416 9.04 -2.05 -2.19
CA ASP A 416 9.05 -2.11 -0.72
C ASP A 416 7.67 -2.60 -0.24
N PHE A 417 7.37 -2.48 1.06
CA PHE A 417 6.20 -3.07 1.71
C PHE A 417 4.87 -2.79 0.99
N TRP A 418 4.58 -1.58 0.52
CA TRP A 418 3.29 -1.29 -0.14
C TRP A 418 3.29 -1.54 -1.65
N SER A 419 4.36 -2.14 -2.17
CA SER A 419 4.54 -2.51 -3.56
C SER A 419 5.14 -3.91 -3.75
N SER A 420 5.00 -4.77 -2.73
CA SER A 420 5.44 -6.18 -2.75
C SER A 420 4.27 -7.15 -2.61
N ALA A 421 4.36 -8.31 -3.24
CA ALA A 421 3.28 -9.28 -3.32
C ALA A 421 2.87 -9.84 -1.94
N ALA A 422 3.87 -10.11 -1.09
CA ALA A 422 3.68 -10.77 0.20
C ALA A 422 2.87 -9.93 1.20
N SER A 423 3.07 -8.61 1.19
CA SER A 423 2.43 -7.66 2.10
C SER A 423 1.09 -7.14 1.57
N THR A 424 0.94 -7.05 0.26
CA THR A 424 -0.27 -6.52 -0.39
C THR A 424 -1.35 -7.58 -0.63
N LEU A 425 -1.07 -8.86 -0.37
CA LEU A 425 -1.94 -9.98 -0.75
C LEU A 425 -2.28 -9.97 -2.24
N SER A 426 -1.34 -9.50 -3.07
CA SER A 426 -1.47 -9.34 -4.51
C SER A 426 -0.39 -10.16 -5.23
N THR A 427 -0.67 -10.62 -6.44
CA THR A 427 0.37 -11.15 -7.33
C THR A 427 1.07 -10.06 -8.13
N ARG A 428 0.60 -8.80 -8.00
CA ARG A 428 1.16 -7.62 -8.64
C ARG A 428 2.05 -6.89 -7.66
N GLU A 429 3.28 -6.69 -8.07
CA GLU A 429 4.29 -6.00 -7.29
C GLU A 429 5.24 -5.26 -8.22
N PHE A 430 5.99 -4.30 -7.68
CA PHE A 430 7.12 -3.78 -8.40
C PHE A 430 8.16 -4.88 -8.59
N ILE A 431 8.83 -4.81 -9.74
CA ILE A 431 9.90 -5.74 -10.08
C ILE A 431 11.12 -5.50 -9.20
N ASP A 432 11.89 -6.55 -8.95
CA ASP A 432 13.15 -6.41 -8.21
C ASP A 432 14.08 -5.42 -8.94
N GLY A 433 14.77 -4.58 -8.17
CA GLY A 433 15.59 -3.51 -8.71
C GLY A 433 14.84 -2.24 -9.14
N PHE A 434 13.49 -2.23 -9.14
CA PHE A 434 12.73 -1.01 -9.40
C PHE A 434 12.95 0.03 -8.29
N TYR A 435 13.36 1.21 -8.70
CA TYR A 435 13.45 2.41 -7.88
C TYR A 435 13.41 3.67 -8.76
N GLY A 436 13.24 4.83 -8.15
CA GLY A 436 13.53 6.12 -8.74
C GLY A 436 12.74 7.24 -8.09
N VAL A 437 12.98 8.45 -8.57
CA VAL A 437 12.24 9.65 -8.15
C VAL A 437 11.20 10.01 -9.20
N MET A 438 9.98 10.25 -8.77
CA MET A 438 8.90 10.75 -9.62
C MET A 438 8.64 12.21 -9.28
N VAL A 439 8.47 13.04 -10.32
CA VAL A 439 8.13 14.46 -10.20
C VAL A 439 6.77 14.68 -10.83
N TYR A 440 5.86 15.36 -10.14
CA TYR A 440 4.60 15.80 -10.71
C TYR A 440 4.26 17.23 -10.30
N THR A 441 3.52 17.91 -11.15
CA THR A 441 2.96 19.22 -10.85
C THR A 441 1.52 19.07 -10.40
N VAL A 442 1.07 19.98 -9.55
CA VAL A 442 -0.29 20.06 -9.05
C VAL A 442 -0.83 21.46 -9.30
N ASP A 443 -2.09 21.53 -9.70
CA ASP A 443 -2.90 22.74 -9.75
C ASP A 443 -4.21 22.50 -8.99
N ALA A 444 -4.32 23.12 -7.81
CA ALA A 444 -5.45 22.96 -6.90
C ALA A 444 -6.71 23.73 -7.33
N ASP A 445 -6.62 24.57 -8.37
CA ASP A 445 -7.76 25.27 -8.98
C ASP A 445 -8.39 24.44 -10.10
N VAL A 446 -7.76 23.33 -10.51
CA VAL A 446 -8.21 22.46 -11.61
C VAL A 446 -8.88 21.21 -11.04
N GLN A 447 -10.05 20.87 -11.58
CA GLN A 447 -10.74 19.61 -11.28
C GLN A 447 -10.28 18.49 -12.20
N ASN A 448 -10.43 17.25 -11.74
CA ASN A 448 -10.20 16.07 -12.55
C ASN A 448 -11.32 15.92 -13.60
N ASP A 449 -11.02 16.19 -14.87
CA ASP A 449 -11.91 15.79 -15.97
C ASP A 449 -11.93 14.26 -16.10
N ARG A 450 -13.09 13.64 -15.82
CA ARG A 450 -13.27 12.17 -15.90
C ARG A 450 -13.99 11.72 -17.18
N SER A 451 -14.25 12.61 -18.14
CA SER A 451 -15.13 12.34 -19.30
C SER A 451 -14.65 11.23 -20.25
N GLN A 452 -13.34 10.94 -20.30
CA GLN A 452 -12.74 9.93 -21.18
C GLN A 452 -11.89 8.92 -20.43
N GLU A 453 -12.16 8.75 -19.13
CA GLU A 453 -11.41 7.83 -18.26
C GLU A 453 -11.45 6.37 -18.74
N SER A 454 -12.58 5.96 -19.33
CA SER A 454 -12.75 4.64 -19.98
C SER A 454 -12.47 4.67 -21.49
N GLY A 455 -12.13 5.84 -22.06
CA GLY A 455 -12.10 6.12 -23.51
C GLY A 455 -10.72 6.49 -24.07
N GLY A 456 -9.66 6.44 -23.25
CA GLY A 456 -8.27 6.67 -23.68
C GLY A 456 -7.52 7.74 -22.89
N ASP A 457 -8.17 8.41 -21.94
CA ASP A 457 -7.49 9.32 -21.02
C ASP A 457 -6.63 8.55 -20.01
N SER A 458 -5.32 8.75 -20.11
CA SER A 458 -4.33 8.15 -19.21
C SER A 458 -4.26 8.80 -17.83
N GLY A 459 -5.08 9.82 -17.54
CA GLY A 459 -4.98 10.63 -16.32
C GLY A 459 -3.70 11.46 -16.25
N ASN A 460 -2.96 11.56 -17.36
CA ASN A 460 -1.73 12.34 -17.50
C ASN A 460 -1.61 13.01 -18.88
N ASP A 461 -2.69 13.02 -19.66
CA ASP A 461 -2.76 13.68 -20.96
C ASP A 461 -3.29 15.11 -20.79
N PRO A 462 -2.51 16.17 -21.10
CA PRO A 462 -2.93 17.55 -20.93
C PRO A 462 -4.11 17.97 -21.80
N LYS A 463 -4.53 17.14 -22.77
CA LYS A 463 -5.80 17.33 -23.50
C LYS A 463 -7.01 17.31 -22.56
N TYR A 464 -6.95 16.54 -21.49
CA TYR A 464 -8.01 16.43 -20.49
C TYR A 464 -7.52 17.10 -19.21
N PRO A 465 -8.11 18.22 -18.75
CA PRO A 465 -7.67 18.89 -17.54
C PRO A 465 -7.61 17.96 -16.31
N LYS A 466 -6.50 18.01 -15.57
CA LYS A 466 -6.25 17.25 -14.34
C LYS A 466 -5.69 18.17 -13.28
N PHE A 467 -5.98 17.87 -12.02
CA PHE A 467 -5.34 18.55 -10.89
C PHE A 467 -3.85 18.23 -10.76
N ALA A 468 -3.34 17.18 -11.43
CA ALA A 468 -1.94 16.80 -11.36
C ALA A 468 -1.43 16.09 -12.62
N TYR A 469 -0.14 16.29 -12.94
CA TYR A 469 0.55 15.65 -14.06
C TYR A 469 1.98 15.22 -13.69
N PHE A 470 2.31 13.94 -13.87
CA PHE A 470 3.68 13.43 -13.89
C PHE A 470 4.50 14.11 -15.00
N GLN A 471 5.72 14.50 -14.64
CA GLN A 471 6.66 15.19 -15.51
C GLN A 471 7.59 14.17 -16.17
N LYS A 472 7.62 14.17 -17.50
CA LYS A 472 8.36 13.18 -18.29
C LYS A 472 9.87 13.42 -18.14
N ILE A 473 10.60 12.41 -17.70
CA ILE A 473 12.06 12.43 -17.54
C ILE A 473 12.75 12.11 -18.86
N SER A 474 12.42 10.96 -19.47
CA SER A 474 13.18 10.44 -20.61
C SER A 474 12.35 9.45 -21.42
N ASP A 475 12.23 9.66 -22.73
CA ASP A 475 11.57 8.70 -23.64
C ASP A 475 12.37 7.40 -23.81
N SER A 476 13.63 7.37 -23.36
CA SER A 476 14.47 6.18 -23.41
C SER A 476 14.21 5.20 -22.27
N HIS A 477 13.47 5.59 -21.23
CA HIS A 477 13.15 4.68 -20.13
C HIS A 477 12.05 3.74 -20.58
N THR A 478 12.42 2.47 -20.67
CA THR A 478 11.51 1.38 -20.99
C THR A 478 11.77 0.23 -20.03
N SER A 479 10.79 -0.67 -19.93
CA SER A 479 10.94 -1.93 -19.23
C SER A 479 10.02 -2.93 -19.90
N ASP A 480 10.38 -4.21 -19.85
CA ASP A 480 9.46 -5.28 -20.27
C ASP A 480 8.15 -5.28 -19.44
N PHE A 481 8.17 -4.60 -18.29
CA PHE A 481 7.03 -4.39 -17.41
C PHE A 481 6.31 -3.05 -17.62
N ASP A 482 6.77 -2.22 -18.55
CA ASP A 482 6.20 -0.91 -18.89
C ASP A 482 4.97 -1.06 -19.80
N ARG A 483 3.86 -1.53 -19.23
CA ARG A 483 2.65 -1.87 -20.00
C ARG A 483 1.89 -0.67 -20.58
N VAL A 484 2.01 0.51 -19.97
CA VAL A 484 1.28 1.72 -20.37
C VAL A 484 2.19 2.92 -20.62
N GLY A 485 3.50 2.69 -20.80
CA GLY A 485 4.48 3.72 -21.17
C GLY A 485 4.76 4.72 -20.05
N GLN A 486 4.68 4.27 -18.80
CA GLN A 486 4.76 5.08 -17.60
C GLN A 486 6.16 5.13 -16.98
N TRP A 487 7.13 4.33 -17.47
CA TRP A 487 8.51 4.36 -16.94
C TRP A 487 9.30 5.60 -17.36
N LYS A 488 8.90 6.26 -18.44
CA LYS A 488 9.44 7.58 -18.86
C LYS A 488 9.29 8.70 -17.84
N TYR A 489 8.57 8.48 -16.74
CA TYR A 489 8.36 9.43 -15.64
C TYR A 489 9.19 9.10 -14.38
N VAL A 490 10.01 8.05 -14.42
CA VAL A 490 10.88 7.63 -13.31
C VAL A 490 12.27 8.20 -13.54
N MET A 491 12.82 8.94 -12.59
CA MET A 491 14.18 9.49 -12.62
C MET A 491 15.16 8.54 -11.93
N TYR A 492 16.26 8.20 -12.60
CA TYR A 492 17.34 7.38 -12.06
C TYR A 492 18.53 8.21 -11.56
N GLU A 493 19.42 7.60 -10.78
CA GLU A 493 20.63 8.27 -10.29
C GLU A 493 21.47 8.85 -11.44
N GLY A 494 21.83 10.14 -11.32
CA GLY A 494 22.57 10.90 -12.31
C GLY A 494 21.70 11.71 -13.28
N GLU A 495 20.37 11.56 -13.22
CA GLU A 495 19.44 12.26 -14.10
C GLU A 495 18.85 13.50 -13.45
N ASN A 496 18.28 14.37 -14.29
CA ASN A 496 17.62 15.59 -13.85
C ASN A 496 16.50 16.02 -14.80
N ILE A 497 15.63 16.89 -14.29
CA ILE A 497 14.60 17.59 -15.05
C ILE A 497 14.50 19.04 -14.59
N VAL A 498 14.04 19.94 -15.45
CA VAL A 498 13.67 21.32 -15.09
C VAL A 498 12.15 21.46 -15.17
N VAL A 499 11.51 21.86 -14.07
CA VAL A 499 10.06 22.06 -13.97
C VAL A 499 9.82 23.39 -13.28
N ASN A 500 9.04 24.27 -13.91
CA ASN A 500 8.65 25.58 -13.37
C ASN A 500 9.82 26.39 -12.74
N GLY A 501 10.98 26.42 -13.41
CA GLY A 501 12.15 27.17 -12.94
C GLY A 501 12.98 26.49 -11.85
N VAL A 502 12.71 25.21 -11.55
CA VAL A 502 13.48 24.40 -10.60
C VAL A 502 14.10 23.22 -11.33
N LYS A 503 15.42 23.08 -11.24
CA LYS A 503 16.15 21.89 -11.65
C LYS A 503 16.18 20.90 -10.49
N ILE A 504 15.74 19.68 -10.78
CA ILE A 504 15.58 18.58 -9.82
C ILE A 504 16.45 17.45 -10.32
N SER A 505 17.44 17.03 -9.52
CA SER A 505 18.40 15.99 -9.89
C SER A 505 18.44 14.87 -8.86
N LEU A 506 18.38 13.61 -9.27
CA LEU A 506 18.61 12.48 -8.37
C LEU A 506 20.12 12.21 -8.29
N VAL A 507 20.76 12.66 -7.22
CA VAL A 507 22.23 12.67 -7.10
C VAL A 507 22.81 11.44 -6.42
N LYS A 508 21.99 10.73 -5.62
CA LYS A 508 22.40 9.51 -4.92
C LYS A 508 21.22 8.60 -4.65
N SER A 509 21.42 7.29 -4.81
CA SER A 509 20.49 6.24 -4.39
C SER A 509 21.20 5.15 -3.57
N GLY A 510 20.45 4.14 -3.15
CA GLY A 510 20.83 3.11 -2.17
C GLY A 510 19.61 2.69 -1.37
N ASP A 511 19.65 2.81 -0.06
CA ASP A 511 18.48 2.64 0.84
C ASP A 511 17.45 3.78 0.70
N PHE A 512 17.93 4.99 0.40
CA PHE A 512 17.15 6.21 0.26
C PHE A 512 17.61 6.98 -0.99
N ASP A 513 16.79 7.90 -1.48
CA ASP A 513 17.11 8.73 -2.66
C ASP A 513 17.42 10.15 -2.23
N THR A 514 18.54 10.73 -2.67
CA THR A 514 18.89 12.12 -2.39
C THR A 514 18.70 12.97 -3.62
N VAL A 515 17.83 13.98 -3.51
CA VAL A 515 17.42 14.87 -4.58
C VAL A 515 18.08 16.24 -4.37
N LYS A 516 18.80 16.71 -5.38
CA LYS A 516 19.33 18.08 -5.43
C LYS A 516 18.31 19.00 -6.10
N LEU A 517 18.03 20.12 -5.44
CA LEU A 517 17.18 21.20 -5.91
C LEU A 517 18.03 22.42 -6.24
N GLU A 518 17.84 22.99 -7.43
CA GLU A 518 18.55 24.18 -7.88
C GLU A 518 17.55 25.13 -8.56
N LYS A 519 17.64 26.43 -8.25
CA LYS A 519 16.85 27.43 -8.98
C LYS A 519 17.51 27.67 -10.33
N THR A 520 16.76 27.54 -11.42
CA THR A 520 17.28 27.89 -12.75
C THR A 520 17.05 29.38 -12.98
N SER A 521 18.07 30.08 -13.48
CA SER A 521 17.90 31.42 -14.01
C SER A 521 16.93 31.35 -15.19
N SER A 522 15.81 32.06 -15.07
CA SER A 522 14.86 32.29 -16.16
C SER A 522 15.48 33.08 -17.30
#